data_AF-A0A6A3YR11-F1
#
_entry.id   AF-A0A6A3YR11-F1
#
_cell.length_a   1.000
_cell.length_b   1.000
_cell.length_c   1.000
_cell.angle_alpha   90.00
_cell.angle_beta   90.00
_cell.angle_gamma   90.00
#
_symmetry.space_group_name_H-M   'P 1'
#
loop_
_entity.id
_entity.type
_entity.pdbx_description
1 polymer ?
#
loop_
_entity_poly.entity_id
_entity_poly.type
_entity_poly.pdbx_seq_one_letter_code
_entity_poly.pdbx_strand_id
1 'polypeptide(L)'
;MVVTGSNHVDLLRVEAYSDADYANDKEDHQSVSGYVTMVNGSVVSYGSRKQGLNAQSTMESEYIAMNEGARDIMWLRGLCDELRWRYDTPKLWCDNTAAIALSKKPRKHNGSEHIENRFHYVRNLEDRELLEVQHCRTDQMTADILTKPLARVKFEFFCSLLGVVRRNEQGGLQLK
;
A
#
# COMPACT_ATOMS: atom_id res chain seq x y z
N MET A 1 -8.83 15.18 31.84
CA MET A 1 -9.57 14.65 30.69
C MET A 1 -10.52 15.74 30.23
N VAL A 2 -10.07 16.60 29.31
CA VAL A 2 -10.90 17.69 28.79
C VAL A 2 -11.45 17.22 27.45
N VAL A 3 -12.73 16.89 27.42
CA VAL A 3 -13.50 16.72 26.20
C VAL A 3 -13.93 18.12 25.77
N THR A 4 -13.27 18.70 24.77
CA THR A 4 -13.80 19.89 24.09
C THR A 4 -14.55 19.43 22.85
N GLY A 5 -15.81 19.86 22.76
CA GLY A 5 -16.70 19.51 21.66
C GLY A 5 -16.36 20.29 20.39
N SER A 6 -16.07 19.54 19.34
CA SER A 6 -16.44 19.87 17.97
C SER A 6 -17.27 18.69 17.45
N ASN A 7 -18.49 18.94 16.97
CA ASN A 7 -19.33 17.93 16.29
C ASN A 7 -18.78 17.57 14.89
N HIS A 8 -17.45 17.50 14.75
CA HIS A 8 -16.80 16.80 13.66
C HIS A 8 -16.51 15.40 14.19
N VAL A 9 -17.21 14.41 13.67
CA VAL A 9 -16.77 13.03 13.88
C VAL A 9 -15.56 12.89 12.96
N ASP A 10 -14.36 13.06 13.52
CA ASP A 10 -13.13 12.90 12.77
C ASP A 10 -13.07 11.45 12.27
N LEU A 11 -13.44 11.26 11.00
CA LEU A 11 -13.30 9.97 10.34
C LEU A 11 -11.81 9.67 10.26
N LEU A 12 -11.42 8.49 10.72
CA LEU A 12 -10.07 8.01 10.52
C LEU A 12 -9.80 7.92 9.02
N ARG A 13 -8.70 8.52 8.59
CA ARG A 13 -8.19 8.35 7.24
C ARG A 13 -7.38 7.06 7.17
N VAL A 14 -7.83 6.10 6.37
CA VAL A 14 -7.16 4.81 6.20
C VAL A 14 -6.58 4.73 4.79
N GLU A 15 -5.25 4.61 4.70
CA GLU A 15 -4.54 4.65 3.41
C GLU A 15 -3.49 3.56 3.34
N ALA A 16 -3.23 3.03 2.15
CA ALA A 16 -2.11 2.15 1.87
C ALA A 16 -1.37 2.60 0.62
N TYR A 17 -0.07 2.40 0.60
CA TYR A 17 0.80 2.60 -0.55
C TYR A 17 1.29 1.24 -0.99
N SER A 18 1.28 0.96 -2.30
CA SER A 18 1.82 -0.28 -2.86
C SER A 18 2.74 0.02 -4.04
N ASP A 19 3.85 -0.70 -4.10
CA ASP A 19 4.84 -0.62 -5.18
C ASP A 19 5.39 -2.02 -5.47
N ALA A 20 5.94 -2.23 -6.67
CA ALA A 20 6.69 -3.42 -7.00
C ALA A 20 8.03 -3.11 -7.68
N ASP A 21 9.06 -3.87 -7.32
CA ASP A 21 10.30 -3.93 -8.10
C ASP A 21 10.26 -5.12 -9.06
N TYR A 22 10.13 -4.82 -10.35
CA TYR A 22 9.91 -5.82 -11.40
C TYR A 22 11.18 -6.59 -11.73
N ALA A 23 11.10 -7.93 -11.71
CA ALA A 23 12.16 -8.85 -12.13
C ALA A 23 13.54 -8.59 -11.50
N ASN A 24 13.55 -8.12 -10.24
CA ASN A 24 14.77 -7.74 -9.52
C ASN A 24 15.61 -8.96 -9.08
N ASP A 25 15.00 -10.13 -8.91
CA ASP A 25 15.77 -11.35 -8.58
C ASP A 25 16.62 -11.81 -9.77
N LYS A 26 17.91 -12.08 -9.52
CA LYS A 26 18.87 -12.45 -10.57
C LYS A 26 18.85 -13.94 -10.94
N GLU A 27 18.28 -14.79 -10.09
CA GLU A 27 18.23 -16.23 -10.31
C GLU A 27 16.91 -16.63 -10.97
N ASP A 28 15.78 -16.11 -10.50
CA ASP A 28 14.45 -16.52 -10.99
C ASP A 28 13.62 -15.38 -11.60
N HIS A 29 14.17 -14.16 -11.68
CA HIS A 29 13.51 -12.98 -12.23
C HIS A 29 12.15 -12.68 -11.59
N GLN A 30 11.98 -13.07 -10.33
CA GLN A 30 10.80 -12.73 -9.55
C GLN A 30 10.82 -11.26 -9.13
N SER A 31 9.62 -10.68 -9.10
CA SER A 31 9.40 -9.32 -8.63
C SER A 31 9.25 -9.30 -7.11
N VAL A 32 9.50 -8.15 -6.49
CA VAL A 32 9.27 -7.94 -5.05
C VAL A 32 8.15 -6.91 -4.88
N SER A 33 7.11 -7.26 -4.14
CA SER A 33 6.03 -6.35 -3.75
C SER A 33 6.32 -5.72 -2.40
N GLY A 34 5.97 -4.45 -2.27
CA GLY A 34 5.97 -3.73 -1.00
C GLY A 34 4.64 -3.02 -0.76
N TYR A 35 4.24 -2.92 0.51
CA TYR A 35 3.14 -2.06 0.92
C TYR A 35 3.38 -1.42 2.28
N VAL A 36 2.78 -0.24 2.48
CA VAL A 36 2.76 0.50 3.75
C VAL A 36 1.34 0.99 3.99
N THR A 37 0.76 0.63 5.12
CA THR A 37 -0.60 1.01 5.52
C THR A 37 -0.57 1.94 6.71
N MET A 38 -1.36 3.01 6.63
CA MET A 38 -1.39 4.12 7.56
C MET A 38 -2.81 4.43 8.06
N VAL A 39 -2.89 4.92 9.29
CA VAL A 39 -4.08 5.53 9.88
C VAL A 39 -3.72 6.95 10.29
N ASN A 40 -4.45 7.95 9.79
CA ASN A 40 -4.20 9.38 10.04
C ASN A 40 -2.72 9.77 9.82
N GLY A 41 -2.09 9.22 8.78
CA GLY A 41 -0.68 9.47 8.45
C GLY A 41 0.35 8.75 9.32
N SER A 42 -0.08 7.91 10.27
CA SER A 42 0.82 7.06 11.07
C SER A 42 0.85 5.65 10.53
N VAL A 43 2.03 5.06 10.37
CA VAL A 43 2.19 3.69 9.89
C VAL A 43 1.67 2.69 10.92
N VAL A 44 0.82 1.76 10.47
CA VAL A 44 0.24 0.69 11.30
C VAL A 44 0.68 -0.69 10.84
N SER A 45 0.84 -0.89 9.54
CA SER A 45 1.30 -2.15 8.94
C SER A 45 2.20 -1.87 7.74
N TYR A 46 3.14 -2.77 7.47
CA TYR A 46 3.99 -2.72 6.30
C TYR A 46 4.52 -4.12 5.97
N GLY A 47 4.89 -4.35 4.72
CA GLY A 47 5.45 -5.62 4.31
C GLY A 47 6.21 -5.54 2.99
N SER A 48 7.25 -6.36 2.87
CA SER A 48 7.97 -6.63 1.62
C SER A 48 7.96 -8.13 1.37
N ARG A 49 7.58 -8.55 0.16
CA ARG A 49 7.38 -9.97 -0.19
C ARG A 49 7.81 -10.24 -1.61
N LYS A 50 8.58 -11.32 -1.80
CA LYS A 50 8.86 -11.88 -3.12
C LYS A 50 7.56 -12.41 -3.73
N GLN A 51 7.27 -12.05 -4.98
CA GLN A 51 6.06 -12.48 -5.67
C GLN A 51 6.19 -13.96 -6.05
N GLY A 52 5.24 -14.79 -5.58
CA GLY A 52 5.20 -16.20 -5.95
C GLY A 52 4.78 -16.48 -7.40
N LEU A 53 4.33 -15.45 -8.13
CA LEU A 53 4.04 -15.51 -9.55
C LEU A 53 5.07 -14.68 -10.30
N ASN A 54 5.63 -15.23 -11.37
CA ASN A 54 6.52 -14.48 -12.26
C ASN A 54 5.67 -13.54 -13.13
N ALA A 55 5.56 -12.28 -12.71
CA ALA A 55 4.95 -11.23 -13.50
C ALA A 55 5.63 -11.13 -14.88
N GLN A 56 4.84 -10.98 -15.93
CA GLN A 56 5.31 -10.85 -17.32
C GLN A 56 5.48 -9.38 -17.73
N SER A 57 5.08 -8.43 -16.85
CA SER A 57 5.29 -7.00 -17.06
C SER A 57 5.29 -6.24 -15.73
N THR A 58 5.84 -5.02 -15.74
CA THR A 58 5.77 -4.09 -14.60
C THR A 58 4.32 -3.80 -14.19
N MET A 59 3.39 -3.68 -15.14
CA MET A 59 1.97 -3.50 -14.83
C MET A 59 1.42 -4.67 -14.00
N GLU A 60 1.80 -5.91 -14.33
CA GLU A 60 1.34 -7.09 -13.59
C GLU A 60 1.98 -7.18 -12.21
N SER A 61 3.28 -6.88 -12.08
CA SER A 61 3.94 -6.88 -10.77
C SER A 61 3.34 -5.81 -9.85
N GLU A 62 3.04 -4.63 -10.38
CA GLU A 62 2.37 -3.54 -9.65
C GLU A 62 0.96 -3.94 -9.22
N TYR A 63 0.20 -4.59 -10.11
CA TYR A 63 -1.13 -5.09 -9.77
C TYR A 63 -1.07 -6.16 -8.67
N ILE A 64 -0.05 -7.03 -8.68
CA ILE A 64 0.19 -8.00 -7.61
C ILE A 64 0.50 -7.29 -6.28
N ALA A 65 1.30 -6.22 -6.29
CA ALA A 65 1.55 -5.41 -5.10
C ALA A 65 0.27 -4.71 -4.60
N MET A 66 -0.53 -4.15 -5.50
CA MET A 66 -1.85 -3.59 -5.17
C MET A 66 -2.76 -4.62 -4.49
N ASN A 67 -2.73 -5.88 -4.94
CA ASN A 67 -3.50 -6.94 -4.30
C ASN A 67 -3.05 -7.18 -2.85
N GLU A 68 -1.74 -7.23 -2.58
CA GLU A 68 -1.22 -7.38 -1.22
C GLU A 68 -1.58 -6.18 -0.33
N GLY A 69 -1.42 -4.95 -0.84
CA GLY A 69 -1.84 -3.74 -0.12
C GLY A 69 -3.35 -3.67 0.14
N ALA A 70 -4.17 -4.08 -0.84
CA ALA A 70 -5.62 -4.17 -0.68
C ALA A 70 -6.03 -5.19 0.40
N ARG A 71 -5.33 -6.33 0.50
CA ARG A 71 -5.62 -7.32 1.56
C ARG A 71 -5.29 -6.77 2.94
N ASP A 72 -4.17 -6.08 3.09
CA ASP A 72 -3.74 -5.49 4.36
C ASP A 72 -4.68 -4.35 4.81
N ILE A 73 -5.03 -3.42 3.92
CA ILE A 73 -5.94 -2.31 4.24
C ILE A 73 -7.38 -2.81 4.52
N MET A 74 -7.84 -3.87 3.86
CA MET A 74 -9.13 -4.50 4.17
C MET A 74 -9.13 -5.25 5.50
N TRP A 75 -8.01 -5.86 5.88
CA TRP A 75 -7.86 -6.41 7.23
C TRP A 75 -7.96 -5.30 8.29
N LEU A 76 -7.24 -4.19 8.08
CA LEU A 76 -7.29 -3.04 8.99
C LEU A 76 -8.70 -2.42 9.07
N ARG A 77 -9.40 -2.35 7.94
CA ARG A 77 -10.80 -1.94 7.89
C ARG A 77 -11.68 -2.82 8.80
N GLY A 78 -11.54 -4.14 8.71
CA GLY A 78 -12.27 -5.08 9.56
C GLY A 78 -11.95 -4.88 11.05
N LEU A 79 -10.69 -4.59 11.38
CA LEU A 79 -10.31 -4.23 12.75
C LEU A 79 -10.98 -2.92 13.21
N CYS A 80 -11.04 -1.89 12.35
CA CYS A 80 -11.76 -0.66 12.66
C CYS A 80 -13.27 -0.92 12.93
N ASP A 81 -13.89 -1.81 12.15
CA ASP A 81 -15.29 -2.21 12.35
C ASP A 81 -15.50 -2.88 13.71
N GLU A 82 -14.64 -3.83 14.09
CA GLU A 82 -14.68 -4.50 15.40
C GLU A 82 -14.54 -3.52 16.57
N LEU A 83 -13.65 -2.53 16.42
CA LEU A 83 -13.40 -1.48 17.41
C LEU A 83 -14.44 -0.35 17.35
N ARG A 84 -15.40 -0.41 16.40
CA ARG A 84 -16.43 0.61 16.16
C ARG A 84 -15.85 1.99 15.86
N TRP A 85 -14.67 2.03 15.26
CA TRP A 85 -14.08 3.27 14.75
C TRP A 85 -14.74 3.67 13.45
N ARG A 86 -14.95 4.98 13.27
CA ARG A 86 -15.46 5.52 12.01
C ARG A 86 -14.29 5.93 11.13
N TYR A 87 -14.36 5.60 9.85
CA TYR A 87 -13.32 5.83 8.88
C TYR A 87 -13.93 6.22 7.53
N ASP A 88 -13.16 6.89 6.67
CA ASP A 88 -13.53 7.16 5.27
C ASP A 88 -13.29 5.93 4.39
N THR A 89 -13.77 5.94 3.13
CA THR A 89 -13.46 4.85 2.20
C THR A 89 -11.93 4.71 2.09
N PRO A 90 -11.36 3.54 2.43
CA PRO A 90 -9.91 3.38 2.44
C PRO A 90 -9.31 3.63 1.06
N LYS A 91 -8.11 4.22 1.01
CA LYS A 91 -7.42 4.54 -0.24
C LYS A 91 -6.20 3.67 -0.47
N LEU A 92 -6.05 3.16 -1.68
CA LEU A 92 -4.84 2.47 -2.12
C LEU A 92 -4.11 3.31 -3.17
N TRP A 93 -2.89 3.71 -2.85
CA TRP A 93 -2.01 4.51 -3.68
C TRP A 93 -1.07 3.61 -4.49
N CYS A 94 -1.04 3.81 -5.81
CA CYS A 94 -0.13 3.16 -6.75
C CYS A 94 0.41 4.21 -7.74
N ASP A 95 1.64 4.07 -8.25
CA ASP A 95 2.22 5.01 -9.22
C ASP A 95 2.07 4.53 -10.68
N ASN A 96 1.67 3.26 -10.86
CA ASN A 96 1.48 2.67 -12.17
C ASN A 96 0.05 2.88 -12.69
N THR A 97 -0.11 3.86 -13.57
CA THR A 97 -1.40 4.19 -14.19
C THR A 97 -2.03 3.03 -14.98
N ALA A 98 -1.24 2.11 -15.55
CA ALA A 98 -1.77 0.95 -16.26
C ALA A 98 -2.37 -0.08 -15.30
N ALA A 99 -1.75 -0.29 -14.13
CA ALA A 99 -2.29 -1.14 -13.07
C ALA A 99 -3.59 -0.55 -12.49
N ILE A 100 -3.63 0.78 -12.27
CA ILE A 100 -4.85 1.48 -11.82
C ILE A 100 -5.97 1.38 -12.86
N ALA A 101 -5.67 1.56 -14.15
CA ALA A 101 -6.67 1.42 -15.20
C ALA A 101 -7.27 0.00 -15.22
N LEU A 102 -6.50 -1.00 -14.81
CA LEU A 102 -6.93 -2.39 -14.76
C LEU A 102 -7.84 -2.70 -13.57
N SER A 103 -7.73 -1.98 -12.45
CA SER A 103 -8.67 -2.10 -11.33
C SER A 103 -10.03 -1.49 -11.69
N LYS A 104 -10.07 -0.49 -12.57
CA LYS A 104 -11.30 0.26 -12.91
C LYS A 104 -12.05 -0.22 -14.15
N LYS A 105 -11.41 -1.01 -15.03
CA LYS A 105 -12.02 -1.46 -16.29
C LYS A 105 -12.24 -2.98 -16.31
N PRO A 106 -13.43 -3.46 -16.70
CA PRO A 106 -13.62 -4.87 -17.01
C PRO A 106 -12.84 -5.20 -18.30
N ARG A 107 -11.70 -5.89 -18.18
CA ARG A 107 -11.05 -6.53 -19.34
C ARG A 107 -11.73 -7.86 -19.63
N LYS A 108 -12.00 -8.12 -20.91
CA LYS A 108 -12.21 -9.47 -21.44
C LYS A 108 -10.82 -10.01 -21.83
N HIS A 109 -10.25 -10.93 -21.05
CA HIS A 109 -9.08 -11.70 -21.47
C HIS A 109 -9.12 -13.13 -20.90
N ASN A 110 -8.65 -14.06 -21.73
CA ASN A 110 -8.43 -15.48 -21.44
C ASN A 110 -7.10 -15.64 -20.65
N GLY A 111 -7.13 -15.48 -19.33
CA GLY A 111 -5.96 -15.62 -18.46
C GLY A 111 -6.05 -16.87 -17.57
N SER A 112 -4.94 -17.29 -16.97
CA SER A 112 -4.94 -18.37 -15.99
C SER A 112 -5.72 -17.98 -14.73
N GLU A 113 -6.54 -18.89 -14.22
CA GLU A 113 -7.53 -18.69 -13.13
C GLU A 113 -6.96 -17.99 -11.87
N HIS A 114 -5.69 -18.23 -11.53
CA HIS A 114 -5.03 -17.58 -10.38
C HIS A 114 -4.66 -16.11 -10.61
N ILE A 115 -4.32 -15.74 -11.85
CA ILE A 115 -4.16 -14.34 -12.26
C ILE A 115 -5.55 -13.69 -12.23
N GLU A 116 -6.58 -14.35 -12.76
CA GLU A 116 -7.94 -13.81 -12.73
C GLU A 116 -8.40 -13.47 -11.30
N ASN A 117 -8.23 -14.37 -10.33
CA ASN A 117 -8.69 -14.14 -8.95
C ASN A 117 -8.10 -12.90 -8.27
N ARG A 118 -6.78 -12.64 -8.42
CA ARG A 118 -6.16 -11.42 -7.84
C ARG A 118 -6.63 -10.15 -8.55
N PHE A 119 -6.84 -10.25 -9.87
CA PHE A 119 -7.29 -9.15 -10.70
C PHE A 119 -8.75 -8.79 -10.39
N HIS A 120 -9.57 -9.80 -10.11
CA HIS A 120 -10.93 -9.62 -9.63
C HIS A 120 -10.98 -9.01 -8.23
N TYR A 121 -10.07 -9.35 -7.32
CA TYR A 121 -10.16 -8.87 -5.93
C TYR A 121 -10.15 -7.33 -5.82
N VAL A 122 -9.10 -6.66 -6.31
CA VAL A 122 -8.98 -5.19 -6.19
C VAL A 122 -10.11 -4.49 -6.94
N ARG A 123 -10.46 -4.99 -8.14
CA ARG A 123 -11.59 -4.49 -8.93
C ARG A 123 -12.92 -4.62 -8.19
N ASN A 124 -13.20 -5.78 -7.61
CA ASN A 124 -14.44 -6.02 -6.87
C ASN A 124 -14.56 -5.11 -5.63
N LEU A 125 -13.44 -4.73 -5.02
CA LEU A 125 -13.45 -3.77 -3.91
C LEU A 125 -13.79 -2.35 -4.41
N GLU A 126 -13.20 -1.92 -5.52
CA GLU A 126 -13.52 -0.65 -6.19
C GLU A 126 -14.97 -0.58 -6.66
N ASP A 127 -15.44 -1.60 -7.37
CA ASP A 127 -16.82 -1.67 -7.90
C ASP A 127 -17.87 -1.64 -6.79
N ARG A 128 -17.52 -2.07 -5.57
CA ARG A 128 -18.37 -2.04 -4.38
C ARG A 128 -18.14 -0.82 -3.49
N GLU A 129 -17.31 0.13 -3.93
CA GLU A 129 -16.93 1.33 -3.20
C GLU A 129 -16.33 1.03 -1.80
N LEU A 130 -15.71 -0.14 -1.65
CA LEU A 130 -15.07 -0.58 -0.41
C LEU A 130 -13.59 -0.17 -0.32
N LEU A 131 -13.00 0.20 -1.45
CA LEU A 131 -11.62 0.65 -1.61
C LEU A 131 -11.57 1.63 -2.78
N GLU A 132 -10.84 2.71 -2.65
CA GLU A 132 -10.58 3.64 -3.76
C GLU A 132 -9.11 3.54 -4.19
N VAL A 133 -8.83 3.20 -5.46
CA VAL A 133 -7.45 3.21 -5.98
C VAL A 133 -7.16 4.55 -6.64
N GLN A 134 -6.11 5.22 -6.15
CA GLN A 134 -5.65 6.51 -6.64
C GLN A 134 -4.19 6.47 -7.09
N HIS A 135 -3.86 7.37 -8.01
CA HIS A 135 -2.50 7.55 -8.49
C HIS A 135 -1.69 8.39 -7.49
N CYS A 136 -0.55 7.86 -7.06
CA CYS A 136 0.47 8.59 -6.32
C CYS A 136 1.70 8.77 -7.21
N ARG A 137 2.37 9.92 -7.11
CA ARG A 137 3.61 10.12 -7.86
C ARG A 137 4.72 9.25 -7.24
N THR A 138 5.62 8.72 -8.07
CA THR A 138 6.75 7.89 -7.59
C THR A 138 7.64 8.60 -6.55
N ASP A 139 7.76 9.93 -6.60
CA ASP A 139 8.51 10.70 -5.59
C ASP A 139 7.84 10.74 -4.20
N GLN A 140 6.58 10.34 -4.12
CA GLN A 140 5.76 10.25 -2.91
C GLN A 140 5.35 8.81 -2.58
N MET A 141 5.83 7.82 -3.35
CA MET A 141 5.47 6.42 -3.17
C MET A 141 6.21 5.83 -1.96
N THR A 142 5.58 5.91 -0.79
CA THR A 142 6.22 5.48 0.47
C THR A 142 6.63 4.00 0.46
N ALA A 143 5.96 3.15 -0.34
CA ALA A 143 6.29 1.75 -0.50
C ALA A 143 7.63 1.49 -1.23
N ASP A 144 8.22 2.49 -1.91
CA ASP A 144 9.52 2.37 -2.60
C ASP A 144 10.65 1.90 -1.68
N ILE A 145 10.59 2.29 -0.39
CA ILE A 145 11.60 1.89 0.61
C ILE A 145 11.61 0.38 0.87
N LEU A 146 10.52 -0.31 0.52
CA LEU A 146 10.35 -1.74 0.75
C LEU A 146 10.68 -2.61 -0.47
N THR A 147 10.85 -1.99 -1.64
CA THR A 147 11.00 -2.68 -2.93
C THR A 147 12.32 -2.37 -3.60
N LYS A 148 12.82 -1.14 -3.49
CA LYS A 148 13.95 -0.64 -4.29
C LYS A 148 15.18 -0.34 -3.43
N PRO A 149 16.40 -0.54 -3.96
CA PRO A 149 17.60 -0.04 -3.33
C PRO A 149 17.68 1.50 -3.49
N LEU A 150 17.35 2.24 -2.44
CA LEU A 150 17.29 3.70 -2.48
C LEU A 150 18.62 4.38 -2.13
N ALA A 151 18.93 5.47 -2.84
CA ALA A 151 20.02 6.36 -2.45
C ALA A 151 19.72 7.03 -1.09
N ARG A 152 20.78 7.34 -0.33
CA ARG A 152 20.69 7.83 1.05
C ARG A 152 19.65 8.94 1.27
N VAL A 153 19.60 9.95 0.40
CA VAL A 153 18.67 11.08 0.55
C VAL A 153 17.21 10.63 0.48
N LYS A 154 16.86 9.80 -0.52
CA LYS A 154 15.50 9.23 -0.65
C LYS A 154 15.18 8.27 0.49
N PHE A 155 16.14 7.45 0.89
CA PHE A 155 15.99 6.53 2.02
C PHE A 155 15.67 7.29 3.32
N GLU A 156 16.44 8.34 3.63
CA GLU A 156 16.19 9.16 4.82
C GLU A 156 14.85 9.90 4.76
N PHE A 157 14.43 10.35 3.57
CA PHE A 157 13.11 10.93 3.35
C PHE A 157 11.97 9.94 3.66
N PHE A 158 11.99 8.74 3.09
CA PHE A 158 10.96 7.75 3.38
C PHE A 158 11.01 7.25 4.82
N CYS A 159 12.18 7.10 5.44
CA CYS A 159 12.27 6.84 6.88
C CYS A 159 11.54 7.90 7.72
N SER A 160 11.65 9.17 7.33
CA SER A 160 10.94 10.26 8.01
C SER A 160 9.42 10.16 7.86
N LEU A 161 8.93 9.78 6.67
CA LEU A 161 7.50 9.54 6.42
C LEU A 161 6.97 8.34 7.22
N LEU A 162 7.80 7.32 7.44
CA LEU A 162 7.46 6.16 8.26
C LEU A 162 7.56 6.44 9.78
N GLY A 163 8.05 7.60 10.21
CA GLY A 163 8.30 7.89 11.62
C GLY A 163 9.50 7.11 12.21
N VAL A 164 10.40 6.60 11.37
CA VAL A 164 11.60 5.88 11.81
C VAL A 164 12.62 6.86 12.35
N VAL A 165 12.85 6.81 13.66
CA VAL A 165 13.85 7.61 14.36
C VAL A 165 15.03 6.74 14.76
N ARG A 166 16.24 7.31 14.74
CA ARG A 166 17.41 6.61 15.29
C ARG A 166 17.23 6.52 16.80
N ARG A 167 17.44 5.31 17.32
CA ARG A 167 17.52 5.12 18.77
C ARG A 167 18.88 5.63 19.24
N ASN A 168 18.88 6.58 20.14
CA ASN A 168 20.11 7.05 20.78
C ASN A 168 20.61 5.97 21.74
N GLU A 169 21.92 5.88 21.98
CA GLU A 169 22.53 4.91 22.92
C GLU A 169 21.98 5.02 24.37
N GLN A 170 21.28 6.11 24.71
CA GLN A 170 20.65 6.36 26.00
C GLN A 170 19.11 6.16 26.02
N GLY A 171 18.50 5.64 24.95
CA GLY A 171 17.07 5.32 24.91
C GLY A 171 16.11 6.51 24.77
N GLY A 172 16.61 7.74 24.61
CA GLY A 172 15.80 8.91 24.25
C GLY A 172 15.51 8.98 22.75
N LEU A 173 14.29 9.39 22.39
CA LEU A 173 13.90 9.72 21.01
C LEU A 173 14.50 11.09 20.65
N GLN A 174 15.43 11.15 19.69
CA GLN A 174 15.80 12.42 19.06
C GLN A 174 14.94 12.64 17.82
N LEU A 175 14.11 13.68 17.87
CA LEU A 175 13.51 14.28 16.69
C LEU A 175 14.59 15.13 15.99
N LYS A 176 14.73 14.96 14.68
CA LYS A 176 15.58 15.82 13.84
C LYS A 176 15.02 17.24 13.80
#